data_AF-A0AAU7PKB9-F1
#
_entry.id   AF-A0AAU7PKB9-F1
#
_cell.length_a   1.000
_cell.length_b   1.000
_cell.length_c   1.000
_cell.angle_alpha   90.00
_cell.angle_beta   90.00
_cell.angle_gamma   90.00
#
_symmetry.space_group_name_H-M   'P 1'
#
loop_
_entity.id
_entity.type
_entity.pdbx_description
1 polymer ?
#
loop_
_entity_poly.entity_id
_entity_poly.type
_entity_poly.pdbx_seq_one_letter_code
_entity_poly.pdbx_strand_id
1 'polypeptide(L)' 'MAKKSMKETGGTSVVRYTKDQLILSERYCNQRDLLSALLDDEKVYSVTEAEEIMNQFMKGRVKVC' A
#
# COMPACT_ATOMS: atom_id res chain seq x y z
N MET A 1 -16.64 -0.46 21.75
CA MET A 1 -16.71 -0.63 20.30
C MET A 1 -15.47 -1.41 19.88
N ALA A 2 -15.72 -2.61 19.35
CA ALA A 2 -14.77 -3.72 19.32
C ALA A 2 -13.56 -3.44 18.41
N LYS A 3 -12.41 -3.25 19.04
CA LYS A 3 -11.11 -3.31 18.36
C LYS A 3 -10.71 -4.79 18.33
N LYS A 4 -10.81 -5.46 17.18
CA LYS A 4 -9.96 -6.60 16.84
C LYS A 4 -10.12 -6.94 15.36
N SER A 5 -9.39 -6.20 14.51
CA SER A 5 -9.07 -6.71 13.17
C SER A 5 -8.11 -7.89 13.37
N MET A 6 -8.63 -9.06 13.06
CA MET A 6 -7.98 -10.36 13.01
C MET A 6 -8.25 -10.85 11.57
N LYS A 7 -7.36 -11.47 10.81
CA LYS A 7 -6.20 -12.29 11.12
C LYS A 7 -5.36 -12.43 9.85
N GLU A 8 -4.10 -12.78 10.09
CA GLU A 8 -3.09 -13.30 9.18
C GLU A 8 -3.63 -14.31 8.15
N THR A 9 -3.04 -14.34 6.95
CA THR A 9 -2.94 -15.56 6.15
C THR A 9 -1.63 -15.53 5.37
N GLY A 10 -0.66 -16.29 5.86
CA GLY A 10 0.41 -16.82 5.03
C GLY A 10 -0.15 -17.87 4.09
N GLY A 11 0.24 -17.77 2.83
CA GLY A 11 -0.16 -18.67 1.76
C GLY A 11 -0.05 -17.93 0.43
N THR A 12 0.75 -18.47 -0.48
CA THR A 12 1.09 -17.94 -1.80
C THR A 12 -0.16 -17.66 -2.64
N SER A 13 -0.79 -16.52 -2.39
CA SER A 13 -1.88 -15.94 -3.18
C SER A 13 -1.79 -14.44 -2.97
N VAL A 14 -1.72 -13.71 -4.09
CA VAL A 14 -1.52 -12.27 -4.14
C VAL A 14 -2.67 -11.59 -3.38
N VAL A 15 -2.49 -11.34 -2.07
CA VAL A 15 -3.50 -10.69 -1.24
C VAL A 15 -3.58 -9.24 -1.67
N ARG A 16 -4.74 -8.87 -2.21
CA ARG A 16 -5.01 -7.49 -2.65
C ARG A 16 -5.73 -6.77 -1.53
N TYR A 17 -5.25 -5.58 -1.22
CA TYR A 17 -5.77 -4.71 -0.20
C TYR A 17 -6.38 -3.48 -0.87
N THR A 18 -7.42 -2.93 -0.27
CA THR A 18 -7.91 -1.60 -0.66
C THR A 18 -6.93 -0.53 -0.19
N LYS A 19 -6.98 0.63 -0.81
CA LYS A 19 -6.22 1.81 -0.38
C LYS A 19 -6.42 2.11 1.12
N ASP A 20 -7.66 2.03 1.61
CA ASP A 20 -7.97 2.25 3.02
C ASP A 20 -7.26 1.25 3.95
N GLN A 21 -7.20 -0.05 3.59
CA GLN A 21 -6.46 -1.05 4.35
C GLN A 21 -4.96 -0.78 4.41
N LEU A 22 -4.38 -0.30 3.30
CA LEU A 22 -2.97 0.08 3.24
C LEU A 22 -2.71 1.36 4.07
N ILE A 23 -3.58 2.36 3.98
CA ILE A 23 -3.51 3.62 4.75
C ILE A 23 -3.69 3.37 6.24
N LEU A 24 -4.57 2.45 6.64
CA LEU A 24 -4.79 2.09 8.04
C LEU A 24 -3.62 1.34 8.68
N SER A 25 -2.72 0.78 7.88
CA SER A 25 -1.53 0.07 8.36
C SER A 25 -0.50 1.04 8.94
N GLU A 26 0.02 0.73 10.13
CA GLU A 26 1.08 1.51 10.77
C GLU A 26 2.36 1.61 9.91
N ARG A 27 2.57 0.63 9.02
CA ARG A 27 3.69 0.60 8.05
C ARG A 27 3.71 1.82 7.13
N TYR A 28 2.56 2.36 6.77
CA TYR A 28 2.42 3.45 5.81
C TYR A 28 1.94 4.75 6.44
N CYS A 29 2.01 4.90 7.77
CA CYS A 29 1.49 6.06 8.48
C CYS A 29 2.06 7.41 7.96
N ASN A 30 3.35 7.44 7.62
CA ASN A 30 4.01 8.62 7.05
C ASN A 30 3.84 8.75 5.53
N GLN A 31 3.39 7.68 4.86
CA GLN A 31 3.24 7.60 3.41
C GLN A 31 1.76 7.60 3.00
N ARG A 32 0.83 7.85 3.94
CA ARG A 32 -0.62 7.87 3.67
C ARG A 32 -1.00 8.83 2.54
N ASP A 33 -0.40 10.01 2.55
CA ASP A 33 -0.62 11.04 1.53
C ASP A 33 -0.08 10.61 0.16
N LEU A 34 1.07 9.94 0.18
CA LEU A 34 1.68 9.38 -1.02
C LEU A 34 0.83 8.21 -1.58
N LEU A 35 0.40 7.29 -0.72
CA LEU A 35 -0.50 6.21 -1.09
C LEU A 35 -1.84 6.74 -1.59
N SER A 36 -2.37 7.81 -0.99
CA SER A 36 -3.67 8.36 -1.40
C SER A 36 -3.62 9.04 -2.77
N ALA A 37 -2.47 9.61 -3.12
CA ALA A 37 -2.20 10.20 -4.43
C ALA A 37 -1.82 9.15 -5.50
N LEU A 38 -1.19 8.05 -5.11
CA LEU A 38 -0.72 7.01 -6.04
C LEU A 38 -1.73 5.88 -6.28
N LEU A 39 -2.54 5.55 -5.27
CA LEU A 39 -3.47 4.43 -5.31
C LEU A 39 -4.91 4.96 -5.44
N ASP A 40 -5.68 4.28 -6.29
CA ASP A 40 -7.08 4.58 -6.51
C ASP A 40 -7.97 3.77 -5.57
N ASP A 41 -9.05 4.37 -5.05
CA ASP A 41 -9.98 3.69 -4.13
C ASP A 41 -10.86 2.65 -4.84
N GLU A 42 -11.07 2.81 -6.15
CA GLU A 42 -11.76 1.82 -6.99
C GLU A 42 -10.90 0.58 -7.29
N LYS A 43 -9.61 0.64 -6.99
CA LYS A 43 -8.65 -0.45 -7.28
C LYS A 43 -8.11 -1.06 -6.00
N VAL A 44 -7.76 -2.34 -6.11
CA VAL A 44 -7.11 -3.10 -5.05
C VAL A 44 -5.69 -3.43 -5.47
N TYR A 45 -4.76 -3.28 -4.54
CA TYR A 45 -3.33 -3.41 -4.77
C TYR A 45 -2.74 -4.36 -3.74
N SER A 46 -1.78 -5.17 -4.15
CA SER A 46 -0.98 -5.92 -3.19
C SER A 46 0.10 -5.06 -2.55
N VAL A 47 0.61 -5.53 -1.41
CA VAL A 47 1.72 -4.87 -0.70
C VAL A 47 2.91 -4.63 -1.64
N THR A 48 3.27 -5.65 -2.43
CA THR A 48 4.36 -5.57 -3.41
C THR A 48 4.06 -4.54 -4.52
N GLU A 49 2.84 -4.51 -5.06
CA GLU A 49 2.46 -3.53 -6.10
C GLU A 49 2.47 -2.11 -5.53
N ALA A 50 1.95 -1.90 -4.32
CA ALA A 50 1.98 -0.59 -3.67
C ALA A 50 3.43 -0.13 -3.45
N GLU A 51 4.31 -1.02 -2.96
CA GLU A 51 5.73 -0.74 -2.82
C GLU A 51 6.42 -0.46 -4.14
N GLU A 52 6.10 -1.18 -5.22
CA GLU A 52 6.64 -0.91 -6.55
C GLU A 52 6.18 0.45 -7.09
N ILE A 53 4.90 0.80 -6.97
CA ILE A 53 4.37 2.10 -7.40
C ILE A 53 5.04 3.23 -6.61
N MET A 54 5.19 3.07 -5.29
CA MET A 54 5.95 4.02 -4.46
C MET A 54 7.41 4.11 -4.87
N ASN A 55 8.07 2.97 -5.14
CA ASN A 55 9.46 2.93 -5.54
C ASN A 55 9.66 3.58 -6.91
N GLN A 56 8.78 3.32 -7.87
CA GLN A 56 8.78 3.96 -9.19
C GLN A 56 8.54 5.46 -9.08
N PHE A 57 7.63 5.90 -8.22
CA PHE A 57 7.41 7.33 -7.98
C PHE A 57 8.65 8.00 -7.37
N MET A 58 9.29 7.35 -6.40
CA MET A 58 10.54 7.82 -5.79
C MET A 58 11.72 7.79 -6.77
N LYS A 59 11.84 6.73 -7.59
CA LYS A 59 12.86 6.59 -8.64
C LYS A 59 12.63 7.52 -9.83
N GLY A 60 11.39 7.89 -10.15
CA GLY A 60 11.08 8.87 -11.19
C GLY A 60 11.68 10.24 -10.90
N ARG A 61 12.02 10.53 -9.64
CA ARG A 61 12.82 11.69 -9.23
C ARG A 61 14.33 11.47 -9.33
N VAL A 62 14.78 10.21 -9.39
CA VAL A 62 16.17 9.83 -9.61
C VAL A 62 16.40 9.77 -11.11
N LYS A 63 16.54 10.96 -11.71
CA LYS A 63 17.21 11.12 -13.00
C LYS A 63 18.66 10.70 -12.76
N VAL A 64 18.96 9.43 -13.03
CA VAL A 64 20.32 8.92 -13.14
C VAL A 64 20.95 9.65 -14.32
N CYS A 65 21.81 10.61 -14.01
CA CYS A 65 22.77 11.19 -14.95
C CYS A 65 23.88 10.19 -15.25
#